data_AF-A0A519UUX9-F1
#
_entry.id   AF-A0A519UUX9-F1
#
_cell.length_a   1.000
_cell.length_b   1.000
_cell.length_c   1.000
_cell.angle_alpha   90.00
_cell.angle_beta   90.00
_cell.angle_gamma   90.00
#
_symmetry.space_group_name_H-M   'P 1'
#
loop_
_entity.id
_entity.type
_entity.pdbx_description
1 polymer ?
#
loop_
_entity_poly.entity_id
_entity_poly.type
_entity_poly.pdbx_seq_one_letter_code
_entity_poly.pdbx_strand_id
1 'polypeptide(L)'
;MYTLNELKDRLLSDLKEVAEQLNVGNFKRLSKQDLIYKILDQQALLPADQLPGKKPAAPTQSPVSPAEAPAAATPPVPDAEP
;
A
#
# COMPACT_ATOMS: atom_id res chain seq x y z
N MET A 1 -2.43 -5.24 -2.83
CA MET A 1 -2.82 -6.44 -3.60
C MET A 1 -2.39 -7.67 -2.83
N TYR A 2 -3.26 -8.69 -2.72
CA TYR A 2 -2.94 -9.96 -2.07
C TYR A 2 -2.51 -10.98 -3.11
N THR A 3 -1.67 -11.95 -2.72
CA THR A 3 -1.26 -13.05 -3.61
C THR A 3 -2.02 -14.33 -3.31
N LEU A 4 -2.02 -15.27 -4.25
CA LEU A 4 -2.67 -16.58 -4.08
C LEU A 4 -2.21 -17.28 -2.78
N ASN A 5 -0.92 -17.29 -2.50
CA ASN A 5 -0.38 -17.89 -1.28
C ASN A 5 -0.88 -17.17 -0.02
N GLU A 6 -0.81 -15.84 0.01
CA GLU A 6 -1.30 -15.06 1.16
C GLU A 6 -2.78 -15.33 1.47
N LEU A 7 -3.62 -15.40 0.42
CA LEU A 7 -5.03 -15.72 0.56
C LEU A 7 -5.25 -17.18 1.01
N LYS A 8 -4.38 -18.12 0.60
CA LYS A 8 -4.43 -19.52 1.05
C LYS A 8 -4.01 -19.68 2.51
N ASP A 9 -3.09 -18.89 3.01
CA ASP A 9 -2.63 -18.91 4.40
C ASP A 9 -3.59 -18.18 5.36
N ARG A 10 -4.45 -17.28 4.83
CA ARG A 10 -5.49 -16.60 5.61
C ARG A 10 -6.61 -17.53 6.10
N LEU A 11 -7.25 -17.11 7.19
CA LEU A 11 -8.49 -17.73 7.67
C LEU A 11 -9.64 -17.46 6.71
N LEU A 12 -10.61 -18.38 6.67
CA LEU A 12 -11.83 -18.24 5.88
C LEU A 12 -12.62 -16.98 6.29
N SER A 13 -12.62 -16.63 7.58
CA SER A 13 -13.24 -15.39 8.08
C SER A 13 -12.60 -14.13 7.49
N ASP A 14 -11.27 -14.10 7.44
CA ASP A 14 -10.49 -12.97 6.90
C ASP A 14 -10.71 -12.83 5.38
N LEU A 15 -10.75 -13.96 4.67
CA LEU A 15 -11.13 -14.00 3.25
C LEU A 15 -12.54 -13.46 3.00
N LYS A 16 -13.49 -13.72 3.90
CA LYS A 16 -14.86 -13.20 3.79
C LYS A 16 -14.91 -11.69 3.98
N GLU A 17 -14.10 -11.14 4.89
CA GLU A 17 -14.01 -9.67 5.07
C GLU A 17 -13.39 -8.98 3.85
N VAL A 18 -12.34 -9.57 3.28
CA VAL A 18 -11.74 -9.07 2.04
C VAL A 18 -12.74 -9.13 0.89
N ALA A 19 -13.49 -10.24 0.79
CA ALA A 19 -14.56 -10.41 -0.18
C ALA A 19 -15.70 -9.39 -0.01
N GLU A 20 -16.09 -9.05 1.22
CA GLU A 20 -17.05 -7.96 1.47
C GLU A 20 -16.52 -6.61 1.01
N GLN A 21 -15.27 -6.26 1.35
CA GLN A 21 -14.66 -5.01 0.91
C GLN A 21 -14.60 -4.90 -0.62
N LEU A 22 -14.31 -6.01 -1.30
CA LEU A 22 -14.27 -6.08 -2.77
C LEU A 22 -15.65 -6.28 -3.42
N ASN A 23 -16.73 -6.31 -2.62
CA ASN A 23 -18.10 -6.58 -3.06
C ASN A 23 -18.25 -7.89 -3.88
N VAL A 24 -17.48 -8.92 -3.52
CA VAL A 24 -17.58 -10.25 -4.15
C VAL A 24 -18.94 -10.87 -3.81
N GLY A 25 -19.77 -11.11 -4.81
CA GLY A 25 -21.05 -11.81 -4.64
C GLY A 25 -20.90 -13.26 -4.19
N ASN A 26 -21.91 -13.81 -3.51
CA ASN A 26 -22.02 -15.22 -3.11
C ASN A 26 -20.91 -15.79 -2.20
N PHE A 27 -19.98 -14.96 -1.71
CA PHE A 27 -18.85 -15.35 -0.85
C PHE A 27 -19.22 -16.20 0.38
N LYS A 28 -20.43 -16.04 0.93
CA LYS A 28 -20.93 -16.81 2.08
C LYS A 28 -21.15 -18.30 1.77
N ARG A 29 -21.35 -18.66 0.50
CA ARG A 29 -21.60 -20.03 0.02
C ARG A 29 -20.40 -20.65 -0.70
N LEU A 30 -19.32 -19.89 -0.90
CA LEU A 30 -18.12 -20.36 -1.60
C LEU A 30 -17.20 -21.13 -0.66
N SER A 31 -16.56 -22.16 -1.20
CA SER A 31 -15.45 -22.85 -0.55
C SER A 31 -14.25 -21.91 -0.43
N LYS A 32 -13.33 -22.21 0.50
CA LYS A 32 -12.11 -21.39 0.69
C LYS A 32 -11.37 -21.18 -0.63
N GLN A 33 -11.20 -22.22 -1.44
CA GLN A 33 -10.52 -22.14 -2.73
C GLN A 33 -11.27 -21.23 -3.73
N ASP A 34 -12.58 -21.42 -3.91
CA ASP A 34 -13.41 -20.57 -4.79
C ASP A 34 -13.41 -19.10 -4.36
N LEU A 35 -13.48 -18.85 -3.05
CA LEU A 35 -13.44 -17.51 -2.49
C LEU A 35 -12.12 -16.81 -2.83
N ILE A 36 -11.00 -17.53 -2.72
CA ILE A 36 -9.66 -17.02 -3.08
C ILE A 36 -9.60 -16.66 -4.57
N TYR A 37 -10.11 -17.52 -5.45
CA TYR A 37 -10.14 -17.23 -6.88
C TYR A 37 -11.03 -16.03 -7.22
N LYS A 38 -12.21 -15.93 -6.60
CA LYS A 38 -13.11 -14.78 -6.78
C LYS A 38 -12.50 -13.47 -6.31
N ILE A 39 -11.73 -13.49 -5.22
CA ILE A 39 -11.01 -12.32 -4.72
C ILE A 39 -9.91 -11.90 -5.71
N LEU A 40 -9.12 -12.86 -6.24
CA LEU A 40 -8.09 -12.56 -7.24
C LEU A 40 -8.66 -11.98 -8.53
N ASP A 41 -9.80 -12.52 -8.98
CA ASP A 41 -10.58 -12.04 -10.13
C ASP A 41 -11.04 -10.60 -9.90
N GLN A 42 -11.64 -10.28 -8.75
CA GLN A 42 -12.02 -8.91 -8.40
C GLN A 42 -10.83 -7.96 -8.32
N GLN A 43 -9.68 -8.43 -7.82
CA GLN A 43 -8.47 -7.61 -7.78
C GLN A 43 -7.88 -7.32 -9.16
N ALA A 44 -8.15 -8.17 -10.15
CA ALA A 44 -7.75 -7.93 -11.54
C ALA A 44 -8.70 -6.96 -12.26
N LEU A 45 -9.98 -6.91 -11.84
CA LEU A 45 -10.99 -6.00 -12.38
C LEU A 45 -10.91 -4.59 -11.78
N LEU A 46 -10.52 -4.48 -10.51
CA LEU A 46 -10.42 -3.21 -9.82
C LEU A 46 -9.04 -2.56 -10.05
N PRO A 47 -8.98 -1.23 -10.27
CA PRO A 47 -7.71 -0.53 -10.38
C PRO A 47 -6.95 -0.60 -9.06
N ALA A 48 -5.62 -0.58 -9.11
CA ALA A 48 -4.73 -0.75 -7.96
C ALA A 48 -5.02 0.22 -6.79
N ASP A 49 -5.60 1.39 -7.08
CA ASP A 49 -6.03 2.41 -6.13
C ASP A 49 -7.22 1.97 -5.24
N GLN A 50 -8.10 1.13 -5.78
CA GLN A 50 -9.29 0.61 -5.09
C GLN A 50 -9.08 -0.76 -4.46
N LEU A 51 -7.91 -1.37 -4.65
CA LEU A 51 -7.61 -2.64 -4.02
C LEU A 51 -7.38 -2.41 -2.52
N PRO A 52 -7.90 -3.29 -1.65
CA PRO A 52 -7.46 -3.34 -0.27
C PRO A 52 -5.97 -3.64 -0.27
N GLY A 53 -5.17 -2.58 -0.21
CA GLY A 53 -3.75 -2.64 0.02
C GLY A 53 -3.54 -3.16 1.43
N LYS A 54 -2.46 -3.91 1.64
CA LYS A 54 -1.79 -3.90 2.94
C LYS A 54 -1.48 -2.44 3.22
N LYS A 55 -2.40 -1.74 3.88
CA LYS A 55 -2.19 -0.39 4.37
C LYS A 55 -1.09 -0.58 5.40
N PRO A 56 0.17 -0.15 5.16
CA PRO A 56 1.01 0.11 6.31
C PRO A 56 0.19 1.09 7.15
N ALA A 57 -0.07 0.72 8.40
CA ALA A 57 -0.46 1.73 9.35
C ALA A 57 0.60 2.85 9.26
N ALA A 58 0.13 4.08 9.09
CA ALA A 58 0.86 5.33 8.80
C ALA A 58 1.16 5.58 7.31
N PRO A 59 0.70 6.73 6.78
CA PRO A 59 1.28 8.00 7.22
C PRO A 59 0.26 9.13 7.34
N THR A 60 -0.16 9.46 8.56
CA THR A 60 -0.71 10.78 8.86
C THR A 60 -0.12 11.26 10.17
N GLN A 61 1.15 11.66 10.11
CA GLN A 61 1.60 12.97 10.59
C GLN A 61 2.71 13.46 9.65
N SER A 62 2.35 14.34 8.71
CA SER A 62 3.26 15.30 8.11
C SER A 62 3.70 16.33 9.18
N PRO A 63 4.74 17.17 8.96
CA PRO A 63 5.68 17.24 7.85
C PRO A 63 7.14 17.09 8.31
N VAL A 64 8.00 16.84 7.33
CA VAL A 64 9.44 17.03 7.48
C VAL A 64 9.69 18.49 7.86
N SER A 65 10.31 18.70 9.01
CA SER A 65 11.04 19.94 9.28
C SER A 65 12.27 19.89 8.36
N PRO A 66 12.49 20.87 7.47
CA PRO A 66 13.78 20.98 6.81
C PRO A 66 14.78 21.38 7.90
N ALA A 67 15.48 20.39 8.45
CA ALA A 67 16.78 20.62 9.06
C ALA A 67 17.75 20.96 7.91
N GLU A 68 17.63 22.17 7.37
CA GLU A 68 18.60 22.74 6.45
C GLU A 68 19.54 23.65 7.23
N ALA A 69 20.56 23.01 7.80
CA ALA A 69 21.89 23.55 8.04
C ALA A 69 22.78 22.34 8.40
N PRO A 70 23.94 22.10 7.75
CA PRO A 70 24.91 23.15 7.45
C PRO A 70 25.71 23.00 6.12
N ALA A 71 26.41 24.09 5.77
CA ALA A 71 27.69 24.12 5.06
C ALA A 71 27.76 23.61 3.60
N ALA A 72 27.53 24.51 2.64
CA ALA A 72 28.26 24.51 1.37
C ALA A 72 28.96 25.86 1.22
N ALA A 73 30.26 25.78 0.95
CA ALA A 73 31.23 26.85 1.00
C ALA A 73 30.99 27.94 -0.06
N THR A 74 30.96 29.18 0.37
CA THR A 74 31.38 30.33 -0.43
C THR A 74 32.73 30.81 0.08
N PRO A 75 33.82 30.64 -0.66
CA PRO A 75 34.90 31.60 -0.63
C PRO A 75 34.57 32.72 -1.64
N PRO A 76 34.09 33.90 -1.22
CA PRO A 76 34.35 35.10 -2.00
C PRO A 76 35.81 35.47 -1.74
N VAL A 77 36.62 35.20 -2.75
CA VAL A 77 37.92 35.86 -2.97
C VAL A 77 37.83 37.36 -2.61
N PRO A 78 38.63 37.88 -1.67
CA PRO A 78 38.87 39.30 -1.62
C PRO A 78 39.87 39.64 -2.73
N ASP A 79 39.35 40.33 -3.72
CA ASP A 79 40.09 41.21 -4.62
C ASP A 79 41.07 42.09 -3.80
N ALA A 80 42.36 41.94 -4.09
CA ALA A 80 43.41 42.85 -3.63
C ALA A 80 44.59 42.76 -4.61
N GLU A 81 44.50 43.59 -5.65
CA GLU A 81 45.64 44.14 -6.41
C GLU A 81 46.64 44.78 -5.42
N PRO A 82 47.96 44.75 -5.71
CA PRO A 82 48.58 45.74 -6.60
C PRO A 82 49.58 45.17 -7.62
#